data_AF-A0AAU8G6A6-F1
#
_entry.id   AF-A0AAU8G6A6-F1
#
_cell.length_a   1.000
_cell.length_b   1.000
_cell.length_c   1.000
_cell.angle_alpha   90.00
_cell.angle_beta   90.00
_cell.angle_gamma   90.00
#
_symmetry.space_group_name_H-M   'P 1'
#
loop_
_entity.id
_entity.type
_entity.pdbx_description
1 polymer ?
#
loop_
_entity_poly.entity_id
_entity_poly.type
_entity_poly.pdbx_seq_one_letter_code
_entity_poly.pdbx_strand_id
1 'polypeptide(L)' 'MPASGRITRLEEESLDVQEDAASGVIRLVAAAVEAIQDGTAAAARSTCTRVWVRTGGGWRVLAATLAPAADPA' A
#
# COMPACT_ATOMS: atom_id res chain seq x y z
N MET A 1 18.45 -3.82 13.88
CA MET A 1 17.11 -4.42 13.69
C MET A 1 16.35 -3.54 12.72
N PRO A 2 15.55 -4.06 11.77
CA PRO A 2 14.66 -3.20 10.99
C PRO A 2 13.67 -2.54 11.95
N ALA A 3 13.45 -1.23 11.80
CA ALA A 3 12.47 -0.49 12.60
C ALA A 3 11.08 -1.10 12.40
N SER A 4 10.35 -1.32 13.49
CA SER A 4 9.03 -1.95 13.44
C SER A 4 7.97 -0.87 13.40
N GLY A 5 7.33 -0.71 12.23
CA GLY A 5 6.23 0.23 12.02
C GLY A 5 4.88 -0.50 11.94
N ARG A 6 3.84 0.06 12.58
CA ARG A 6 2.45 -0.37 12.37
C ARG A 6 1.62 0.79 11.86
N ILE A 7 1.02 0.63 10.68
CA ILE A 7 0.02 1.57 10.15
C ILE A 7 -1.29 1.32 10.90
N THR A 8 -1.81 2.33 11.61
CA THR A 8 -3.09 2.24 12.35
C THR A 8 -4.24 2.87 11.59
N ARG A 9 -3.96 3.89 10.78
CA ARG A 9 -4.94 4.53 9.90
C ARG A 9 -4.29 4.89 8.57
N LEU A 10 -4.97 4.52 7.48
CA LEU A 10 -4.57 4.81 6.11
C LEU A 10 -5.70 5.58 5.44
N GLU A 11 -5.43 6.81 5.00
CA GLU A 11 -6.36 7.58 4.18
C GLU A 11 -5.97 7.43 2.71
N GLU A 12 -6.87 6.84 1.93
CA GLU A 12 -6.72 6.70 0.49
C GLU A 12 -6.77 8.08 -0.16
N GLU A 13 -5.73 8.41 -0.92
CA GLU A 13 -5.68 9.64 -1.71
C GLU A 13 -6.00 9.36 -3.18
N SER A 14 -5.44 8.29 -3.73
CA SER A 14 -5.76 7.83 -5.08
C SER A 14 -5.60 6.33 -5.22
N LEU A 15 -6.51 5.71 -5.99
CA LEU A 15 -6.54 4.30 -6.28
C LEU A 15 -6.64 4.09 -7.78
N ASP A 16 -5.68 3.40 -8.36
CA ASP A 16 -5.69 2.94 -9.74
C ASP A 16 -5.74 1.42 -9.76
N VAL A 17 -6.68 0.89 -10.54
CA VAL A 17 -6.90 -0.55 -10.68
C VAL A 17 -6.81 -0.90 -12.15
N GLN A 18 -5.85 -1.75 -12.49
CA GLN A 18 -5.73 -2.35 -13.80
C GLN A 18 -5.95 -3.85 -13.67
N GLU A 19 -6.97 -4.37 -14.35
CA GLU A 19 -7.32 -5.79 -14.33
C GLU A 19 -7.28 -6.37 -15.75
N ASP A 20 -6.68 -7.55 -15.87
CA ASP A 20 -6.89 -8.49 -16.97
C ASP A 20 -7.57 -9.78 -16.44
N ALA A 21 -7.95 -10.68 -17.35
CA ALA A 21 -8.71 -11.88 -16.99
C ALA A 21 -8.00 -12.84 -16.01
N ALA A 22 -6.67 -12.80 -15.91
CA ALA A 22 -5.84 -13.70 -15.10
C ALA A 22 -5.07 -12.98 -13.97
N SER A 23 -4.83 -11.68 -14.11
CA SER A 23 -4.01 -10.88 -13.21
C SER A 23 -4.55 -9.46 -13.03
N GLY A 24 -4.24 -8.82 -11.91
CA GLY A 24 -4.62 -7.44 -11.64
C GLY A 24 -3.53 -6.71 -10.87
N VAL A 25 -3.35 -5.43 -11.16
CA VAL A 25 -2.45 -4.54 -10.43
C VAL A 25 -3.29 -3.46 -9.81
N ILE A 26 -3.14 -3.29 -8.50
CA ILE A 26 -3.69 -2.15 -7.77
C ILE A 26 -2.54 -1.26 -7.34
N ARG A 27 -2.62 0.01 -7.71
CA ARG A 27 -1.73 1.06 -7.20
C ARG A 27 -2.56 1.98 -6.31
N LEU A 28 -2.21 2.01 -5.03
CA LEU A 28 -2.82 2.87 -4.02
C LEU A 28 -1.80 3.89 -3.56
N VAL A 29 -2.07 5.18 -3.74
CA VAL A 29 -1.36 6.25 -3.04
C VAL A 29 -2.20 6.63 -1.83
N ALA A 30 -1.58 6.61 -0.65
CA ALA A 30 -2.27 6.91 0.59
C ALA A 30 -1.37 7.68 1.56
N ALA A 31 -1.98 8.62 2.29
CA ALA A 31 -1.36 9.19 3.47
C ALA A 31 -1.61 8.26 4.65
N ALA A 32 -0.55 7.76 5.29
CA ALA A 32 -0.67 7.27 6.65
C ALA A 32 -0.83 8.49 7.56
N VAL A 33 -2.05 8.73 8.04
CA VAL A 33 -2.33 9.79 9.01
C VAL A 33 -1.81 9.39 10.39
N GLU A 34 -1.80 8.09 10.69
CA GLU A 34 -1.29 7.55 11.94
C GLU A 34 -0.55 6.24 11.68
N ALA A 35 0.78 6.28 11.80
CA ALA A 35 1.64 5.13 11.92
C ALA A 35 2.38 5.21 13.27
N ILE A 36 2.57 4.07 13.94
CA ILE A 36 3.46 4.01 15.09
C ILE A 36 4.79 3.45 14.58
N GLN A 37 5.84 4.28 14.61
CA GLN A 37 7.21 3.89 14.32
C GLN A 37 8.01 3.93 15.61
N ASP A 38 8.53 2.78 16.04
CA ASP A 38 9.32 2.64 17.27
C ASP A 38 8.66 3.28 18.50
N GLY A 39 7.33 3.17 18.60
CA GLY A 39 6.52 3.72 19.70
C GLY A 39 6.09 5.19 19.53
N THR A 40 6.52 5.86 18.47
CA THR A 40 6.17 7.26 18.18
C THR A 40 5.14 7.35 17.07
N ALA A 41 4.10 8.18 17.27
CA ALA A 41 3.14 8.48 16.21
C ALA A 41 3.83 9.31 15.10
N ALA A 42 3.74 8.83 13.88
CA ALA A 42 4.28 9.44 12.67
C ALA A 42 3.20 9.45 11.60
N ALA A 43 3.06 10.59 10.91
CA ALA A 43 2.29 10.67 9.68
C ALA A 43 3.27 10.62 8.50
N ALA A 44 2.97 9.79 7.50
CA ALA A 44 3.84 9.63 6.33
C ALA A 44 3.02 9.34 5.08
N ARG A 45 3.31 10.05 3.98
CA ARG A 45 2.71 9.76 2.68
C ARG A 45 3.45 8.60 2.02
N SER A 46 2.71 7.60 1.55
CA SER A 46 3.29 6.38 0.99
C SER A 46 2.52 5.89 -0.24
N THR A 47 3.25 5.35 -1.20
CA THR A 47 2.68 4.64 -2.34
C THR A 47 2.76 3.14 -2.07
N CYS A 48 1.61 2.49 -2.00
CA CYS A 48 1.49 1.04 -1.93
C CYS A 48 1.12 0.49 -3.31
N THR A 49 1.94 -0.41 -3.85
CA THR A 49 1.60 -1.14 -5.09
C THR A 49 1.38 -2.59 -4.73
N ARG A 50 0.23 -3.17 -5.11
CA ARG A 50 -0.11 -4.58 -4.90
C ARG A 50 -0.38 -5.25 -6.23
N VAL A 51 0.22 -6.43 -6.41
CA VAL A 51 -0.04 -7.32 -7.54
C VAL A 51 -0.93 -8.45 -7.06
N TRP A 52 -2.02 -8.67 -7.77
CA TRP A 52 -3.01 -9.69 -7.47
C TRP A 52 -3.06 -10.71 -8.61
N VAL A 53 -3.24 -11.97 -8.25
CA VAL A 53 -3.43 -13.06 -9.20
C VAL A 53 -4.68 -13.83 -8.87
N ARG A 54 -5.40 -14.28 -9.90
CA ARG A 54 -6.59 -15.10 -9.70
C ARG A 54 -6.16 -16.56 -9.58
N THR A 55 -6.33 -17.15 -8.39
CA THR A 55 -5.97 -18.54 -8.11
C THR A 55 -7.03 -19.21 -7.25
N GLY A 56 -7.42 -20.44 -7.59
CA GLY A 56 -8.40 -21.21 -6.82
C GLY A 56 -9.77 -20.53 -6.69
N GLY A 57 -10.22 -19.81 -7.73
CA GLY A 57 -11.52 -19.14 -7.76
C GLY A 57 -11.57 -17.75 -7.12
N GLY A 58 -10.47 -17.24 -6.57
CA GLY A 58 -10.42 -15.93 -5.92
C GLY A 58 -9.14 -15.15 -6.21
N TRP A 59 -9.13 -13.88 -5.80
CA TRP A 59 -7.96 -13.02 -5.88
C TRP A 59 -7.03 -13.23 -4.69
N ARG A 60 -5.72 -13.32 -4.96
CA ARG A 60 -4.68 -13.38 -3.93
C ARG A 60 -3.60 -12.36 -4.22
N VAL A 61 -3.05 -11.74 -3.17
CA VAL A 61 -1.87 -10.88 -3.29
C VAL A 61 -0.68 -11.77 -3.63
N LEU A 62 -0.04 -11.51 -4.77
CA LEU A 62 1.22 -12.13 -5.16
C LEU A 62 2.40 -11.36 -4.57
N ALA A 63 2.34 -10.03 -4.64
CA ALA A 63 3.40 -9.15 -4.17
C ALA A 63 2.83 -7.82 -3.70
N ALA A 64 3.52 -7.17 -2.77
CA ALA A 64 3.23 -5.83 -2.33
C ALA A 64 4.53 -5.05 -2.14
N THR A 65 4.56 -3.81 -2.59
CA THR A 65 5.61 -2.84 -2.28
C THR A 65 5.01 -1.67 -1.53
N LEU A 66 5.79 -1.09 -0.63
CA LEU A 66 5.47 0.14 0.08
C LEU A 66 6.70 1.04 -0.06
N ALA A 67 6.51 2.24 -0.60
CA ALA A 67 7.56 3.22 -0.77
C ALA A 67 7.06 4.59 -0.31
N PRO A 68 7.95 5.52 0.10
CA PRO A 68 7.58 6.91 0.31
C PRO A 68 6.91 7.47 -0.95
N ALA A 69 5.81 8.20 -0.77
CA ALA A 69 5.21 8.91 -1.89
C ALA A 69 6.11 10.08 -2.29
N ALA A 70 6.30 10.29 -3.60
CA ALA A 70 6.98 11.50 -4.08
C ALA A 70 6.17 12.74 -3.67
N ASP A 71 6.86 13.83 -3.34
CA ASP A 71 6.20 15.11 -3.16
C ASP A 71 5.51 15.52 -4.47
N PRO A 72 4.29 16.06 -4.42
CA PRO A 72 3.66 16.59 -5.61
C PRO A 72 4.50 17.77 -6.11
N ALA A 73 4.87 17.73 -7.39
CA ALA A 73 5.60 18.80 -8.07
C ALA A 73 4.78 20.08 -8.18
#